data_AF-A0A2A7GYQ3-F1
#
_entry.id   AF-A0A2A7GYQ3-F1
#
_cell.length_a   1.000
_cell.length_b   1.000
_cell.length_c   1.000
_cell.angle_alpha   90.00
_cell.angle_beta   90.00
_cell.angle_gamma   90.00
#
_symmetry.space_group_name_H-M   'P 1'
#
loop_
_entity.id
_entity.type
_entity.pdbx_description
1 polymer ?
#
loop_
_entity_poly.entity_id
_entity_poly.type
_entity_poly.pdbx_seq_one_letter_code
_entity_poly.pdbx_strand_id
1 'polypeptide(L)'
;MPIIVDKDLPARKVLQEENIFVMTKDRAETQDIRALKIAILNLMPTKQETEAQLLRLIGNTPLQLDVHLLHMESHVSRNVAQEHLTSFYKTFRDIEGEKFDGLIITGAPIETLPFKDVDYWKELERIMEYSKTNVTSTLHICWGAQAGLYYHYGIPKYPLEEKMFGVFEHEVREQHVKLLQGFDELFFVPHSRHTEVRADDIEKIEELTLLATSEEAGVHLVIGQDGKHIFALGHSEYSCDTLKQEYERDKRRGLDITVPKNYFKYNNPDEKPLVRWRSHGNLLFSNWLNYYVYQETPYIL
;
A
#
# COMPACT_ATOMS: atom_id res chain seq x y z
N MET A 1 15.21 0.89 -13.96
CA MET A 1 15.64 2.08 -14.73
C MET A 1 15.29 1.85 -16.19
N PRO A 2 14.80 2.87 -16.90
CA PRO A 2 14.37 2.72 -18.28
C PRO A 2 15.54 2.45 -19.24
N ILE A 3 15.23 1.77 -20.32
CA ILE A 3 16.18 1.55 -21.41
C ILE A 3 16.29 2.81 -22.28
N ILE A 4 17.51 3.14 -22.67
CA ILE A 4 17.77 4.20 -23.66
C ILE A 4 17.88 3.51 -25.00
N VAL A 5 16.97 3.83 -25.91
CA VAL A 5 16.98 3.29 -27.27
C VAL A 5 17.05 4.42 -28.29
N ASP A 6 17.51 4.09 -29.49
CA ASP A 6 17.52 5.04 -30.59
C ASP A 6 16.09 5.49 -30.94
N LYS A 7 15.93 6.75 -31.32
CA LYS A 7 14.62 7.36 -31.56
C LYS A 7 13.84 6.63 -32.66
N ASP A 8 14.56 6.05 -33.62
CA ASP A 8 14.02 5.40 -34.82
C ASP A 8 13.87 3.88 -34.66
N LEU A 9 14.09 3.32 -33.46
CA LEU A 9 13.93 1.89 -33.21
C LEU A 9 12.44 1.49 -33.34
N PRO A 10 12.04 0.58 -34.25
CA PRO A 10 10.64 0.21 -34.43
C PRO A 10 9.98 -0.36 -33.17
N ALA A 11 10.74 -1.09 -32.36
CA ALA A 11 10.28 -1.64 -31.08
C ALA A 11 9.80 -0.56 -30.10
N ARG A 12 10.19 0.70 -30.26
CA ARG A 12 9.73 1.80 -29.41
C ARG A 12 8.22 1.94 -29.39
N LYS A 13 7.55 1.81 -30.55
CA LYS A 13 6.09 1.95 -30.63
C LYS A 13 5.39 0.84 -29.86
N VAL A 14 5.83 -0.39 -30.06
CA VAL A 14 5.31 -1.58 -29.36
C VAL A 14 5.49 -1.42 -27.84
N LEU A 15 6.69 -1.05 -27.40
CA LEU A 15 6.98 -0.85 -25.98
C LEU A 15 6.13 0.30 -25.38
N GLN A 16 5.89 1.37 -26.12
CA GLN A 16 5.02 2.47 -25.68
C GLN A 16 3.55 2.06 -25.59
N GLU A 17 3.06 1.23 -26.51
CA GLU A 17 1.71 0.64 -26.46
C GLU A 17 1.55 -0.30 -25.26
N GLU A 18 2.62 -1.00 -24.86
CA GLU A 18 2.68 -1.84 -23.65
C GLU A 18 3.00 -1.06 -22.36
N ASN A 19 2.98 0.29 -22.39
CA ASN A 19 3.31 1.18 -21.28
C ASN A 19 4.73 0.98 -20.68
N ILE A 20 5.64 0.37 -21.44
CA ILE A 20 7.05 0.27 -21.09
C ILE A 20 7.72 1.61 -21.39
N PHE A 21 8.22 2.26 -20.33
CA PHE A 21 8.85 3.56 -20.45
C PHE A 21 10.21 3.47 -21.18
N VAL A 22 10.26 4.10 -22.36
CA VAL A 22 11.46 4.22 -23.18
C VAL A 22 11.96 5.67 -23.13
N MET A 23 13.22 5.86 -22.75
CA MET A 23 13.81 7.20 -22.67
C MET A 23 14.64 7.52 -23.92
N THR A 24 14.55 8.76 -24.40
CA THR A 24 15.48 9.29 -25.40
C THR A 24 16.79 9.69 -24.75
N LYS A 25 17.89 9.69 -25.51
CA LYS A 25 19.21 10.14 -25.03
C LYS A 25 19.16 11.54 -24.41
N ASP A 26 18.46 12.47 -25.06
CA ASP A 26 18.36 13.86 -24.60
C ASP A 26 17.72 13.97 -23.19
N ARG A 27 16.70 13.16 -22.88
CA ARG A 27 16.03 13.17 -21.57
C ARG A 27 16.88 12.50 -20.49
N ALA A 28 17.72 11.53 -20.86
CA ALA A 28 18.64 10.87 -19.94
C ALA A 28 19.77 11.81 -19.48
N GLU A 29 20.21 12.73 -20.34
CA GLU A 29 21.27 13.69 -20.04
C GLU A 29 20.80 14.86 -19.14
N THR A 30 19.49 15.13 -19.08
CA THR A 30 18.91 16.22 -18.27
C THR A 30 18.27 15.75 -16.97
N GLN A 31 18.32 14.47 -16.63
CA GLN A 31 17.71 13.96 -15.40
C GLN A 31 18.55 14.35 -14.17
N ASP A 32 17.99 15.19 -13.31
CA ASP A 32 18.53 15.43 -11.98
C ASP A 32 17.94 14.41 -11.00
N ILE A 33 18.73 13.41 -10.63
CA ILE A 33 18.30 12.31 -9.75
C ILE A 33 18.61 12.73 -8.31
N ARG A 34 17.66 13.38 -7.64
CA ARG A 34 17.70 13.57 -6.18
C ARG A 34 17.11 12.37 -5.44
N ALA A 35 17.46 12.24 -4.16
CA ALA A 35 16.79 11.30 -3.26
C ALA A 35 15.29 11.62 -3.14
N LEU A 36 14.46 10.58 -3.14
CA LEU A 36 13.01 10.69 -3.00
C LEU A 36 12.64 10.73 -1.52
N LYS A 37 11.86 11.73 -1.11
CA LYS A 37 11.32 11.84 0.24
C LYS A 37 10.06 10.99 0.37
N ILE A 38 10.12 9.95 1.19
CA ILE A 38 9.01 9.04 1.48
C ILE A 38 8.59 9.18 2.93
N ALA A 39 7.33 9.55 3.17
CA ALA A 39 6.73 9.51 4.48
C ALA A 39 6.04 8.16 4.72
N ILE A 40 6.11 7.60 5.93
CA ILE A 40 5.34 6.43 6.34
C ILE A 40 4.55 6.75 7.61
N LEU A 41 3.24 6.94 7.48
CA LEU A 41 2.34 7.03 8.61
C LEU A 41 1.99 5.63 9.12
N ASN A 42 2.72 5.20 10.15
CA ASN A 42 2.59 3.86 10.71
C ASN A 42 1.55 3.83 11.83
N LEU A 43 0.35 3.34 11.51
CA LEU A 43 -0.78 3.17 12.40
C LEU A 43 -0.86 1.76 13.01
N MET A 44 0.07 0.87 12.65
CA MET A 44 0.09 -0.51 13.13
C MET A 44 0.53 -0.59 14.61
N PRO A 45 0.03 -1.58 15.37
CA PRO A 45 0.44 -1.79 16.75
C PRO A 45 1.88 -2.31 16.84
N THR A 46 2.32 -3.15 15.90
CA THR A 46 3.67 -3.74 15.83
C THR A 46 4.59 -2.90 14.96
N LYS A 47 4.84 -1.64 15.36
CA LYS A 47 5.52 -0.64 14.52
C LYS A 47 6.83 -1.12 13.89
N GLN A 48 7.74 -1.69 14.68
CA GLN A 48 9.04 -2.19 14.18
C GLN A 48 8.91 -3.31 13.15
N GLU A 49 7.92 -4.19 13.30
CA GLU A 49 7.68 -5.25 12.31
C GLU A 49 7.17 -4.64 11.00
N THR A 50 6.21 -3.72 11.08
CA THR A 50 5.67 -3.00 9.93
C THR A 50 6.73 -2.15 9.23
N GLU A 51 7.60 -1.48 9.99
CA GLU A 51 8.77 -0.76 9.46
C GLU A 51 9.65 -1.71 8.63
N ALA A 52 10.04 -2.86 9.21
CA ALA A 52 10.89 -3.83 8.52
C ALA A 52 10.23 -4.44 7.28
N GLN A 53 8.92 -4.66 7.30
CA GLN A 53 8.14 -5.15 6.16
C GLN A 53 8.13 -4.15 5.01
N LEU A 54 7.78 -2.89 5.28
CA LEU A 54 7.70 -1.84 4.28
C LEU A 54 9.08 -1.45 3.75
N LEU A 55 10.05 -1.20 4.64
CA LEU A 55 11.42 -0.82 4.25
C LEU A 55 12.09 -1.88 3.38
N ARG A 56 11.79 -3.17 3.60
CA ARG A 56 12.30 -4.26 2.75
C ARG A 56 11.78 -4.16 1.32
N LEU A 57 10.52 -3.76 1.13
CA LEU A 57 9.90 -3.63 -0.19
C LEU A 57 10.33 -2.35 -0.89
N ILE A 58 10.29 -1.22 -0.20
CA ILE A 58 10.70 0.05 -0.80
C ILE A 58 12.21 0.13 -1.04
N GLY A 59 13.01 -0.61 -0.27
CA GLY A 59 14.47 -0.72 -0.48
C GLY A 59 14.87 -1.53 -1.72
N ASN A 60 13.95 -2.24 -2.38
CA ASN A 60 14.23 -3.04 -3.57
C ASN A 60 14.21 -2.18 -4.85
N THR A 61 15.01 -1.12 -4.87
CA THR A 61 15.09 -0.15 -5.96
C THR A 61 16.51 0.44 -6.04
N PRO A 62 17.00 0.81 -7.24
CA PRO A 62 18.26 1.55 -7.38
C PRO A 62 18.14 3.04 -6.96
N LEU A 63 16.93 3.53 -6.69
CA LEU A 63 16.68 4.91 -6.31
C LEU A 63 17.09 5.16 -4.85
N GLN A 64 17.60 6.35 -4.55
CA GLN A 64 17.85 6.77 -3.17
C GLN A 64 16.54 7.22 -2.53
N LEU A 65 16.23 6.70 -1.34
CA LEU A 65 15.02 7.04 -0.58
C LEU A 65 15.43 7.67 0.77
N ASP A 66 14.88 8.84 1.06
CA ASP A 66 14.92 9.50 2.37
C ASP A 66 13.59 9.23 3.09
N VAL A 67 13.59 8.33 4.08
CA VAL A 67 12.37 7.83 4.72
C VAL A 67 12.12 8.51 6.06
N HIS A 68 10.94 9.12 6.19
CA HIS A 68 10.48 9.81 7.40
C HIS A 68 9.32 9.03 8.01
N LEU A 69 9.52 8.47 9.21
CA LEU A 69 8.46 7.75 9.92
C LEU A 69 7.56 8.73 10.68
N LEU A 70 6.25 8.59 10.49
CA LEU A 70 5.23 9.44 11.12
C LEU A 70 4.35 8.64 12.06
N HIS A 71 3.95 9.27 13.16
CA HIS A 71 2.94 8.75 14.07
C HIS A 71 1.90 9.82 14.40
N MET A 72 0.73 9.38 14.86
CA MET A 72 -0.32 10.29 15.33
C MET A 72 0.09 10.90 16.67
N GLU A 73 -0.01 12.22 16.78
CA GLU A 73 0.22 12.96 18.04
C GLU A 73 -0.90 12.64 19.05
N SER A 74 -2.13 12.48 18.55
CA SER A 74 -3.32 12.25 19.38
C SER A 74 -3.46 10.82 19.92
N HIS A 75 -2.62 9.87 19.48
CA HIS A 75 -2.75 8.46 19.82
C HIS A 75 -1.60 7.93 20.68
N VAL A 76 -1.95 7.28 21.79
CA VAL A 76 -0.98 6.61 22.67
C VAL A 76 -0.71 5.20 22.15
N SER A 77 0.46 4.99 21.56
CA SER A 77 0.92 3.67 21.11
C SER A 77 1.19 2.75 22.30
N ARG A 78 0.46 1.65 22.42
CA ARG A 78 0.52 0.75 23.59
C ARG A 78 1.62 -0.32 23.53
N ASN A 79 2.09 -0.67 22.33
CA ASN A 79 2.95 -1.83 22.09
C ASN A 79 4.37 -1.45 21.63
N VAL A 80 4.78 -0.19 21.84
CA VAL A 80 6.07 0.33 21.36
C VAL A 80 6.74 1.10 22.48
N ALA A 81 8.04 0.88 22.67
CA ALA A 81 8.82 1.63 23.63
C ALA A 81 8.79 3.13 23.27
N GLN A 82 8.49 3.99 24.25
CA GLN A 82 8.43 5.43 24.03
C GLN A 82 9.73 5.98 23.41
N GLU A 83 10.88 5.40 23.79
CA GLU A 83 12.19 5.75 23.25
C GLU A 83 12.29 5.55 21.73
N HIS A 84 11.67 4.51 21.18
CA HIS A 84 11.64 4.25 19.73
C HIS A 84 10.84 5.33 18.99
N LEU A 85 9.70 5.74 19.55
CA LEU A 85 8.89 6.82 18.99
C LEU A 85 9.66 8.14 19.02
N THR A 86 10.18 8.52 20.19
CA THR A 86 10.87 9.81 20.35
C THR A 86 12.13 9.92 19.47
N SER A 87 12.81 8.82 19.18
CA SER A 87 14.08 8.84 18.45
C SER A 87 13.92 8.80 16.92
N PHE A 88 12.87 8.13 16.42
CA PHE A 88 12.75 7.81 15.00
C PHE A 88 11.49 8.34 14.33
N TYR A 89 10.49 8.74 15.11
CA TYR A 89 9.22 9.22 14.57
C TYR A 89 9.08 10.74 14.69
N LYS A 90 8.44 11.31 13.66
CA LYS A 90 7.95 12.69 13.63
C LYS A 90 6.43 12.71 13.73
N THR A 91 5.87 13.85 14.12
CA THR A 91 4.44 14.13 14.07
C THR A 91 4.08 14.88 12.79
N PHE A 92 2.78 15.03 12.50
CA PHE A 92 2.33 15.86 11.39
C PHE A 92 2.82 17.32 11.48
N ARG A 93 2.88 17.89 12.69
CA ARG A 93 3.35 19.27 12.88
C ARG A 93 4.80 19.48 12.44
N ASP A 94 5.62 18.45 12.59
CA ASP A 94 7.03 18.54 12.21
C ASP A 94 7.24 18.57 10.69
N ILE A 95 6.23 18.13 9.92
CA ILE A 95 6.34 17.95 8.46
C ILE A 95 5.32 18.75 7.64
N GLU A 96 4.38 19.46 8.26
CA GLU A 96 3.30 20.18 7.54
C GLU A 96 3.81 21.28 6.59
N GLY A 97 5.04 21.78 6.82
CA GLY A 97 5.74 22.72 5.94
C GLY A 97 6.60 22.07 4.85
N GLU A 98 6.74 20.75 4.83
CA GLU A 98 7.52 20.00 3.83
C GLU A 98 6.64 19.53 2.66
N LYS A 99 7.28 18.98 1.63
CA LYS A 99 6.65 18.21 0.55
C LYS A 99 7.34 16.85 0.45
N PHE A 100 6.57 15.83 0.08
CA PHE A 100 7.04 14.47 -0.09
C PHE A 100 6.73 13.96 -1.49
N ASP A 101 7.53 13.02 -1.95
CA ASP A 101 7.32 12.36 -3.24
C ASP A 101 6.34 11.20 -3.05
N GLY A 102 6.44 10.49 -1.93
CA GLY A 102 5.53 9.40 -1.58
C GLY A 102 5.07 9.45 -0.14
N LEU A 103 3.84 9.02 0.12
CA LEU A 103 3.33 8.76 1.47
C LEU A 103 2.74 7.36 1.52
N ILE A 104 3.06 6.59 2.56
CA ILE A 104 2.41 5.32 2.88
C ILE A 104 1.57 5.50 4.14
N ILE A 105 0.27 5.20 4.09
CA ILE A 105 -0.61 5.15 5.26
C ILE A 105 -0.97 3.68 5.52
N THR A 106 -0.52 3.13 6.66
CA THR A 106 -0.68 1.71 6.96
C THR A 106 -2.09 1.34 7.42
N GLY A 107 -2.34 0.04 7.56
CA GLY A 107 -3.51 -0.46 8.29
C GLY A 107 -3.48 -0.09 9.78
N ALA A 108 -4.60 -0.32 10.45
CA ALA A 108 -4.78 -0.11 11.88
C ALA A 108 -5.83 -1.09 12.46
N PRO A 109 -5.69 -1.56 13.72
CA PRO A 109 -6.55 -2.58 14.32
C PRO A 109 -7.83 -1.97 14.91
N ILE A 110 -8.54 -1.14 14.13
CA ILE A 110 -9.69 -0.32 14.59
C ILE A 110 -10.86 -0.35 13.60
N GLU A 111 -10.84 -1.29 12.66
CA GLU A 111 -11.77 -1.34 11.53
C GLU A 111 -13.24 -1.54 11.93
N THR A 112 -13.54 -2.05 13.12
CA THR A 112 -14.92 -2.24 13.59
C THR A 112 -15.57 -0.93 14.07
N LEU A 113 -14.78 0.10 14.34
CA LEU A 113 -15.29 1.42 14.72
C LEU A 113 -15.80 2.18 13.48
N PRO A 114 -16.89 2.95 13.57
CA PRO A 114 -17.19 3.98 12.58
C PRO A 114 -16.02 4.95 12.47
N PHE A 115 -15.72 5.44 11.25
CA PHE A 115 -14.54 6.30 11.03
C PHE A 115 -14.50 7.51 11.96
N LYS A 116 -15.63 8.19 12.16
CA LYS A 116 -15.74 9.39 13.00
C LYS A 116 -15.54 9.12 14.50
N ASP A 117 -15.63 7.86 14.92
CA ASP A 117 -15.45 7.44 16.31
C ASP A 117 -13.99 7.04 16.61
N VAL A 118 -13.11 7.04 15.60
CA VAL A 118 -11.68 6.81 15.77
C VAL A 118 -11.06 8.04 16.44
N ASP A 119 -10.32 7.81 17.53
CA ASP A 119 -9.72 8.84 18.37
C ASP A 119 -8.86 9.84 17.59
N TYR A 120 -8.08 9.36 16.63
CA TYR A 120 -7.21 10.19 15.79
C TYR A 120 -7.81 10.55 14.42
N TRP A 121 -9.12 10.34 14.20
CA TRP A 121 -9.75 10.56 12.89
C TRP A 121 -9.54 11.99 12.37
N LYS A 122 -9.72 13.00 13.23
CA LYS A 122 -9.53 14.41 12.85
C LYS A 122 -8.09 14.73 12.45
N GLU A 123 -7.12 14.13 13.11
CA GLU A 123 -5.72 14.28 12.73
C GLU A 123 -5.43 13.60 11.39
N LEU A 124 -6.01 12.41 11.17
CA LEU A 124 -5.88 11.68 9.91
C LEU A 124 -6.53 12.44 8.73
N GLU A 125 -7.69 13.06 8.93
CA GLU A 125 -8.33 13.94 7.93
C GLU A 125 -7.37 15.06 7.50
N ARG A 126 -6.65 15.70 8.44
CA ARG A 126 -5.67 16.74 8.10
C ARG A 126 -4.51 16.21 7.26
N ILE A 127 -3.99 15.02 7.61
CA ILE A 127 -2.88 14.39 6.88
C ILE A 127 -3.32 14.01 5.45
N MET A 128 -4.53 13.46 5.30
CA MET A 128 -5.11 13.13 3.99
C MET A 128 -5.46 14.39 3.18
N GLU A 129 -5.85 15.50 3.82
CA GLU A 129 -6.02 16.77 3.12
C GLU A 129 -4.68 17.33 2.64
N TYR A 130 -3.67 17.33 3.51
CA TYR A 130 -2.31 17.74 3.18
C TYR A 130 -1.73 16.92 2.02
N SER A 131 -1.98 15.60 1.98
CA SER A 131 -1.42 14.74 0.93
C SER A 131 -1.92 15.10 -0.48
N LYS A 132 -3.11 15.72 -0.60
CA LYS A 132 -3.63 16.20 -1.90
C LYS A 132 -2.71 17.23 -2.56
N THR A 133 -2.06 18.10 -1.80
CA THR A 133 -1.25 19.20 -2.34
C THR A 133 0.25 19.05 -2.11
N ASN A 134 0.66 18.25 -1.11
CA ASN A 134 2.05 18.20 -0.67
C ASN A 134 2.73 16.85 -0.89
N VAL A 135 2.00 15.83 -1.35
CA VAL A 135 2.56 14.51 -1.66
C VAL A 135 2.28 14.15 -3.11
N THR A 136 3.27 13.71 -3.91
CA THR A 136 3.01 13.32 -5.31
C THR A 136 2.07 12.11 -5.41
N SER A 137 2.36 11.02 -4.69
CA SER A 137 1.50 9.83 -4.66
C SER A 137 1.38 9.23 -3.25
N THR A 138 0.16 8.87 -2.84
CA THR A 138 -0.12 8.25 -1.54
C THR A 138 -0.63 6.83 -1.69
N LEU A 139 0.09 5.86 -1.12
CA LEU A 139 -0.30 4.47 -1.00
C LEU A 139 -0.98 4.22 0.35
N HIS A 140 -2.21 3.73 0.33
CA HIS A 140 -2.98 3.40 1.51
C HIS A 140 -3.14 1.90 1.62
N ILE A 141 -2.96 1.34 2.82
CA ILE A 141 -2.95 -0.12 3.05
C ILE A 141 -4.06 -0.52 4.04
N CYS A 142 -4.80 -1.58 3.73
CA CYS A 142 -5.85 -2.18 4.55
C CYS A 142 -6.84 -1.14 5.10
N TRP A 143 -6.95 -0.95 6.42
CA TRP A 143 -7.81 0.06 7.00
C TRP A 143 -7.45 1.49 6.56
N GLY A 144 -6.17 1.80 6.36
CA GLY A 144 -5.75 3.08 5.79
C GLY A 144 -6.32 3.29 4.39
N ALA A 145 -6.48 2.21 3.61
CA ALA A 145 -7.11 2.25 2.31
C ALA A 145 -8.62 2.53 2.39
N GLN A 146 -9.31 1.90 3.34
CA GLN A 146 -10.71 2.20 3.62
C GLN A 146 -10.91 3.66 4.09
N ALA A 147 -10.04 4.14 4.97
CA ALA A 147 -10.06 5.52 5.45
C ALA A 147 -9.86 6.53 4.31
N GLY A 148 -8.90 6.28 3.43
CA GLY A 148 -8.67 7.11 2.25
C GLY A 148 -9.83 7.07 1.25
N LEU A 149 -10.37 5.88 0.92
CA LEU A 149 -11.55 5.75 0.06
C LEU A 149 -12.76 6.51 0.62
N TYR A 150 -12.99 6.40 1.94
CA TYR A 150 -14.07 7.12 2.60
C TYR A 150 -13.85 8.64 2.62
N TYR A 151 -12.65 9.10 2.97
CA TYR A 151 -12.36 10.53 3.07
C TYR A 151 -12.38 11.24 1.71
N HIS A 152 -11.74 10.64 0.70
CA HIS A 152 -11.58 11.27 -0.60
C HIS A 152 -12.81 11.11 -1.50
N TYR A 153 -13.52 9.97 -1.40
CA TYR A 153 -14.56 9.58 -2.35
C TYR A 153 -15.90 9.20 -1.69
N GLY A 154 -16.01 9.26 -0.36
CA GLY A 154 -17.24 8.95 0.35
C GLY A 154 -17.62 7.47 0.37
N ILE A 155 -16.70 6.57 -0.02
CA ILE A 155 -16.98 5.13 -0.07
C ILE A 155 -17.05 4.55 1.34
N PRO A 156 -18.18 3.97 1.77
CA PRO A 156 -18.32 3.40 3.09
C PRO A 156 -17.60 2.05 3.20
N LYS A 157 -17.39 1.60 4.43
CA LYS A 157 -17.00 0.22 4.74
C LYS A 157 -18.15 -0.56 5.35
N TYR A 158 -18.17 -1.87 5.12
CA TYR A 158 -19.19 -2.79 5.60
C TYR A 158 -18.56 -3.87 6.48
N PRO A 159 -19.22 -4.30 7.57
CA PRO A 159 -18.77 -5.46 8.33
C PRO A 159 -18.91 -6.74 7.51
N LEU A 160 -17.94 -7.64 7.65
CA LEU A 160 -18.05 -9.01 7.17
C LEU A 160 -18.70 -9.90 8.23
N GLU A 161 -19.38 -10.96 7.79
CA GLU A 161 -19.94 -11.98 8.69
C GLU A 161 -18.83 -12.73 9.45
N GLU A 162 -17.72 -12.99 8.77
CA GLU A 162 -16.53 -13.65 9.32
C GLU A 162 -15.26 -12.88 8.91
N LYS A 163 -14.18 -13.04 9.69
CA LYS A 163 -12.89 -12.43 9.36
C LYS A 163 -12.39 -12.96 8.01
N MET A 164 -12.13 -12.07 7.06
CA MET A 164 -11.37 -12.40 5.86
C MET A 164 -9.91 -12.62 6.25
N PHE A 165 -9.49 -13.87 6.36
CA PHE A 165 -8.20 -14.25 6.95
C PHE A 165 -7.52 -15.38 6.17
N GLY A 166 -6.45 -15.05 5.46
CA GLY A 166 -5.74 -16.01 4.61
C GLY A 166 -4.96 -15.36 3.47
N VAL A 167 -4.62 -16.18 2.49
CA VAL A 167 -3.98 -15.78 1.23
C VAL A 167 -4.93 -16.13 0.09
N PHE A 168 -5.28 -15.15 -0.73
CA PHE A 168 -6.36 -15.28 -1.71
C PHE A 168 -5.86 -15.01 -3.12
N GLU A 169 -6.40 -15.73 -4.09
CA GLU A 169 -6.16 -15.50 -5.51
C GLU A 169 -6.92 -14.24 -5.96
N HIS A 170 -6.28 -13.43 -6.79
CA HIS A 170 -6.77 -12.18 -7.33
C HIS A 170 -6.54 -12.18 -8.83
N GLU A 171 -7.45 -11.52 -9.55
CA GLU A 171 -7.38 -11.31 -10.98
C GLU A 171 -7.14 -9.82 -11.28
N VAL A 172 -6.25 -9.54 -12.24
CA VAL A 172 -6.07 -8.21 -12.81
C VAL A 172 -7.28 -7.82 -13.65
N ARG A 173 -7.85 -6.65 -13.40
CA ARG A 173 -9.06 -6.15 -14.07
C ARG A 173 -8.76 -5.19 -15.22
N GLU A 174 -7.63 -4.50 -15.14
CA GLU A 174 -7.24 -3.48 -16.12
C GLU A 174 -5.87 -3.79 -16.70
N GLN A 175 -5.81 -3.89 -18.02
CA GLN A 175 -4.58 -4.18 -18.75
C GLN A 175 -3.75 -2.90 -18.97
N HIS A 176 -2.44 -3.06 -19.07
CA HIS A 176 -1.49 -1.98 -19.32
C HIS A 176 -1.46 -0.86 -18.26
N VAL A 177 -1.95 -1.07 -17.04
CA VAL A 177 -1.78 -0.08 -15.96
C VAL A 177 -0.37 -0.17 -15.39
N LYS A 178 0.38 0.95 -15.35
CA LYS A 178 1.78 0.99 -14.88
C LYS A 178 1.98 0.35 -13.49
N LEU A 179 1.01 0.49 -12.60
CA LEU A 179 1.07 -0.11 -11.25
C LEU A 179 1.12 -1.65 -11.29
N LEU A 180 0.51 -2.25 -12.30
CA LEU A 180 0.40 -3.70 -12.50
C LEU A 180 1.44 -4.24 -13.49
N GLN A 181 2.43 -3.42 -13.88
CA GLN A 181 3.47 -3.87 -14.80
C GLN A 181 4.16 -5.14 -14.29
N GLY A 182 4.12 -6.21 -15.08
CA GLY A 182 4.73 -7.50 -14.75
C GLY A 182 3.95 -8.36 -13.76
N PHE A 183 2.73 -7.96 -13.36
CA PHE A 183 1.82 -8.85 -12.63
C PHE A 183 1.41 -10.01 -13.54
N ASP A 184 1.28 -11.18 -12.94
CA ASP A 184 0.54 -12.28 -13.56
C ASP A 184 -0.95 -11.91 -13.58
N GLU A 185 -1.70 -12.40 -14.57
CA GLU A 185 -3.16 -12.19 -14.66
C GLU A 185 -3.87 -12.67 -13.39
N LEU A 186 -3.40 -13.79 -12.83
CA LEU A 186 -3.83 -14.34 -11.56
C LEU A 186 -2.67 -14.36 -10.55
N PHE A 187 -2.90 -13.81 -9.36
CA PHE A 187 -1.87 -13.66 -8.34
C PHE A 187 -2.41 -13.78 -6.91
N PHE A 188 -1.53 -13.97 -5.92
CA PHE A 188 -1.93 -14.20 -4.54
C PHE A 188 -1.60 -13.02 -3.62
N VAL A 189 -2.53 -12.69 -2.71
CA VAL A 189 -2.35 -11.62 -1.72
C VAL A 189 -2.93 -12.02 -0.35
N PRO A 190 -2.25 -11.73 0.77
CA PRO A 190 -2.80 -11.91 2.10
C PRO A 190 -3.92 -10.90 2.40
N HIS A 191 -4.99 -11.35 3.06
CA HIS A 191 -5.98 -10.46 3.68
C HIS A 191 -6.18 -10.85 5.15
N SER A 192 -6.33 -9.85 6.01
CA SER A 192 -6.64 -10.01 7.44
C SER A 192 -7.51 -8.83 7.91
N ARG A 193 -8.83 -8.97 7.75
CA ARG A 193 -9.79 -7.89 8.02
C ARG A 193 -11.19 -8.40 8.37
N HIS A 194 -11.94 -7.63 9.14
CA HIS A 194 -13.34 -7.82 9.53
C HIS A 194 -14.30 -6.90 8.79
N THR A 195 -13.80 -6.01 7.96
CA THR A 195 -14.60 -5.08 7.15
C THR A 195 -14.14 -5.05 5.71
N GLU A 196 -15.02 -4.63 4.81
CA GLU A 196 -14.78 -4.55 3.37
C GLU A 196 -15.27 -3.24 2.76
N VAL A 197 -14.80 -2.96 1.56
CA VAL A 197 -15.43 -2.04 0.61
C VAL A 197 -15.96 -2.86 -0.56
N ARG A 198 -16.97 -2.35 -1.27
CA ARG A 198 -17.65 -3.09 -2.35
C ARG A 198 -17.25 -2.54 -3.72
N ALA A 199 -17.05 -3.43 -4.68
CA ALA A 199 -16.74 -3.06 -6.06
C ALA A 199 -17.80 -2.13 -6.64
N ASP A 200 -19.10 -2.45 -6.45
CA ASP A 200 -20.22 -1.62 -6.89
C ASP A 200 -20.18 -0.17 -6.39
N ASP A 201 -19.60 0.09 -5.22
CA ASP A 201 -19.49 1.46 -4.69
C ASP A 201 -18.31 2.21 -5.31
N ILE A 202 -17.24 1.49 -5.69
CA ILE A 202 -16.07 2.04 -6.37
C ILE A 202 -16.38 2.35 -7.83
N GLU A 203 -17.03 1.43 -8.54
CA GLU A 203 -17.35 1.55 -9.97
C GLU A 203 -18.33 2.70 -10.28
N LYS A 204 -19.01 3.25 -9.26
CA LYS A 204 -19.86 4.45 -9.38
C LYS A 204 -19.08 5.76 -9.38
N ILE A 205 -17.79 5.74 -9.05
CA ILE A 205 -16.94 6.93 -8.93
C ILE A 205 -16.02 7.00 -10.15
N GLU A 206 -16.21 7.99 -11.01
CA GLU A 206 -15.47 8.14 -12.28
C GLU A 206 -13.95 8.33 -12.05
N GLU A 207 -13.58 8.96 -10.94
CA GLU A 207 -12.18 9.22 -10.60
C GLU A 207 -11.45 7.99 -10.04
N LEU A 208 -12.13 6.86 -9.86
CA LEU A 208 -11.57 5.61 -9.37
C LEU A 208 -11.55 4.54 -10.47
N THR A 209 -10.51 3.72 -10.45
CA THR A 209 -10.39 2.54 -11.30
C THR A 209 -10.05 1.33 -10.46
N LEU A 210 -10.86 0.29 -10.59
CA LEU A 210 -10.68 -0.99 -9.92
C LEU A 210 -9.65 -1.83 -10.68
N LEU A 211 -8.50 -2.10 -10.05
CA LEU A 211 -7.35 -2.71 -10.72
C LEU A 211 -7.23 -4.22 -10.48
N ALA A 212 -7.60 -4.70 -9.30
CA ALA A 212 -7.54 -6.12 -8.97
C ALA A 212 -8.59 -6.52 -7.93
N THR A 213 -9.21 -7.68 -8.16
CA THR A 213 -10.25 -8.25 -7.29
C THR A 213 -10.01 -9.74 -7.07
N SER A 214 -10.52 -10.27 -5.97
CA SER A 214 -10.62 -11.69 -5.68
C SER A 214 -12.09 -12.10 -5.64
N GLU A 215 -12.43 -13.27 -6.19
CA GLU A 215 -13.77 -13.83 -6.01
C GLU A 215 -14.10 -14.08 -4.54
N GLU A 216 -13.10 -14.43 -3.72
CA GLU A 216 -13.28 -14.74 -2.30
C GLU A 216 -13.00 -13.51 -1.41
N ALA A 217 -11.91 -12.78 -1.67
CA ALA A 217 -11.49 -11.65 -0.83
C ALA A 217 -11.97 -10.27 -1.33
N GLY A 218 -12.76 -10.21 -2.40
CA GLY A 218 -13.31 -8.96 -2.92
C GLY A 218 -12.24 -7.98 -3.44
N VAL A 219 -12.45 -6.68 -3.21
CA VAL A 219 -11.58 -5.61 -3.74
C VAL A 219 -10.18 -5.68 -3.13
N HIS A 220 -9.14 -5.59 -3.97
CA HIS A 220 -7.75 -5.50 -3.52
C HIS A 220 -7.05 -4.21 -3.94
N LEU A 221 -6.93 -3.93 -5.24
CA LEU A 221 -6.25 -2.72 -5.73
C LEU A 221 -7.25 -1.78 -6.38
N VAL A 222 -7.21 -0.52 -5.95
CA VAL A 222 -7.93 0.60 -6.56
C VAL A 222 -6.96 1.75 -6.76
N ILE A 223 -7.06 2.45 -7.87
CA ILE A 223 -6.29 3.67 -8.14
C ILE A 223 -7.25 4.83 -8.34
N GLY A 224 -6.87 6.01 -7.86
CA GLY A 224 -7.65 7.23 -7.99
C GLY A 224 -6.81 8.41 -8.45
N GLN A 225 -7.42 9.31 -9.23
CA GLN A 225 -6.81 10.55 -9.74
C GLN A 225 -5.41 10.31 -10.33
N ASP A 226 -5.32 9.47 -11.37
CA ASP A 226 -4.07 9.15 -12.08
C ASP A 226 -2.92 8.63 -11.18
N GLY A 227 -3.26 8.01 -10.05
CA GLY A 227 -2.27 7.45 -9.11
C GLY A 227 -1.81 8.40 -8.03
N LYS A 228 -2.46 9.56 -7.88
CA LYS A 228 -2.36 10.39 -6.69
C LYS A 228 -2.74 9.62 -5.43
N HIS A 229 -3.77 8.79 -5.52
CA HIS A 229 -4.19 7.89 -4.46
C HIS A 229 -4.20 6.44 -4.95
N ILE A 230 -3.49 5.56 -4.25
CA ILE A 230 -3.50 4.12 -4.49
C ILE A 230 -3.97 3.43 -3.22
N PHE A 231 -4.85 2.45 -3.37
CA PHE A 231 -5.52 1.75 -2.29
C PHE A 231 -5.26 0.26 -2.42
N ALA A 232 -4.54 -0.31 -1.46
CA ALA A 232 -4.29 -1.74 -1.34
C ALA A 232 -5.03 -2.29 -0.12
N LEU A 233 -6.16 -2.96 -0.34
CA LEU A 233 -7.04 -3.44 0.73
C LEU A 233 -6.51 -4.74 1.39
N GLY A 234 -5.58 -5.41 0.72
CA GLY A 234 -4.85 -6.56 1.24
C GLY A 234 -3.48 -6.17 1.78
N HIS A 235 -2.76 -7.15 2.31
CA HIS A 235 -1.46 -6.99 2.98
C HIS A 235 -0.31 -7.60 2.18
N SER A 236 -0.01 -7.02 1.01
CA SER A 236 1.11 -7.46 0.16
C SER A 236 2.48 -7.29 0.82
N GLU A 237 2.57 -6.50 1.90
CA GLU A 237 3.76 -6.26 2.71
C GLU A 237 4.07 -7.35 3.74
N TYR A 238 3.10 -8.22 4.05
CA TYR A 238 3.25 -9.19 5.14
C TYR A 238 4.45 -10.13 4.94
N SER A 239 5.14 -10.36 6.05
CA SER A 239 6.22 -11.35 6.11
C SER A 239 5.64 -12.77 6.18
N CYS A 240 6.52 -13.77 5.99
CA CYS A 240 6.14 -15.18 5.95
C CYS A 240 5.24 -15.58 7.12
N ASP A 241 5.60 -15.18 8.34
CA ASP A 241 4.97 -15.68 9.58
C ASP A 241 3.92 -14.73 10.18
N THR A 242 3.58 -13.63 9.52
CA THR A 242 2.69 -12.61 10.11
C THR A 242 1.27 -13.16 10.36
N LEU A 243 0.65 -13.86 9.40
CA LEU A 243 -0.65 -14.50 9.63
C LEU A 243 -0.59 -15.63 10.67
N LYS A 244 0.53 -16.37 10.74
CA LYS A 244 0.77 -17.37 11.79
C LYS A 244 0.75 -16.73 13.18
N GLN A 245 1.47 -15.63 13.36
CA GLN A 245 1.55 -14.92 14.63
C GLN A 245 0.19 -14.34 15.04
N GLU A 246 -0.58 -13.80 14.10
CA GLU A 246 -1.95 -13.35 14.35
C GLU A 246 -2.85 -14.52 14.81
N TYR A 247 -2.82 -15.64 14.08
CA TYR A 247 -3.58 -16.83 14.42
C TYR A 247 -3.25 -17.35 15.83
N GLU A 248 -1.96 -17.50 16.15
CA GLU A 248 -1.52 -17.96 17.46
C GLU A 248 -1.88 -17.00 18.58
N ARG A 249 -1.76 -15.68 18.34
CA ARG A 249 -2.16 -14.64 19.30
C ARG A 249 -3.65 -14.73 19.61
N ASP A 250 -4.49 -14.79 18.59
CA ASP A 250 -5.94 -14.75 18.78
C ASP A 250 -6.46 -16.07 19.38
N LYS A 251 -5.86 -17.21 18.99
CA LYS A 251 -6.09 -18.51 19.64
C LYS A 251 -5.71 -18.50 21.11
N ARG A 252 -4.55 -17.93 21.50
CA ARG A 252 -4.14 -17.79 22.90
C ARG A 252 -5.08 -16.90 23.72
N ARG A 253 -5.76 -15.96 23.08
CA ARG A 253 -6.76 -15.09 23.71
C ARG A 253 -8.14 -15.77 23.85
N GLY A 254 -8.30 -16.98 23.33
CA GLY A 254 -9.58 -17.69 23.33
C GLY A 254 -10.61 -17.09 22.39
N LEU A 255 -10.17 -16.33 21.38
CA LEU A 255 -11.06 -15.83 20.34
C LEU A 255 -11.42 -16.97 19.38
N ASP A 256 -12.65 -16.94 18.89
CA ASP A 256 -13.06 -17.83 17.81
C ASP A 256 -12.34 -17.40 16.52
N ILE A 257 -11.37 -18.20 16.08
CA ILE A 257 -10.55 -17.91 14.91
C ILE A 257 -10.27 -19.17 14.11
N THR A 258 -10.48 -19.07 12.80
CA THR A 258 -10.18 -20.12 11.85
C THR A 258 -8.72 -20.09 11.44
N VAL A 259 -8.20 -21.24 11.00
CA VAL A 259 -6.88 -21.32 10.37
C VAL A 259 -6.87 -20.41 9.12
N PRO A 260 -5.83 -19.59 8.89
CA PRO A 260 -5.77 -18.71 7.72
C PRO A 260 -5.83 -19.54 6.43
N LYS A 261 -6.76 -19.19 5.55
CA LYS A 261 -7.01 -19.92 4.30
C LYS A 261 -5.79 -19.89 3.38
N ASN A 262 -5.52 -21.01 2.71
CA ASN A 262 -4.45 -21.19 1.72
C ASN A 262 -3.03 -20.83 2.19
N TYR A 263 -2.80 -20.73 3.50
CA TYR A 263 -1.55 -20.25 4.08
C TYR A 263 -0.67 -21.39 4.59
N PHE A 264 -1.23 -22.33 5.36
CA PHE A 264 -0.52 -23.53 5.81
C PHE A 264 -0.72 -24.70 4.86
N LYS A 265 0.31 -25.54 4.72
CA LYS A 265 0.17 -26.81 3.98
C LYS A 265 -0.88 -27.68 4.67
N TYR A 266 -1.84 -28.20 3.91
CA TYR A 266 -2.94 -29.03 4.41
C TYR A 266 -3.80 -28.38 5.51
N ASN A 267 -3.81 -27.04 5.61
CA ASN A 267 -4.46 -26.30 6.70
C ASN A 267 -3.96 -26.72 8.11
N ASN A 268 -2.72 -27.22 8.22
CA ASN A 268 -2.12 -27.60 9.49
C ASN A 268 -1.24 -26.45 10.07
N PRO A 269 -1.61 -25.81 11.19
CA PRO A 269 -0.82 -24.71 11.79
C PRO A 269 0.58 -25.09 12.27
N ASP A 270 0.87 -26.40 12.42
CA ASP A 270 2.20 -26.90 12.78
C ASP A 270 3.16 -26.92 11.58
N GLU A 271 2.62 -26.84 10.36
CA GLU A 271 3.42 -26.76 9.13
C GLU A 271 3.99 -25.34 8.91
N LYS A 272 5.00 -25.26 8.05
CA LYS A 272 5.53 -23.96 7.60
C LYS A 272 4.54 -23.29 6.63
N PRO A 273 4.36 -21.95 6.71
CA PRO A 273 3.56 -21.21 5.74
C PRO A 273 4.08 -21.30 4.30
N LEU A 274 3.15 -21.23 3.35
CA LEU A 274 3.42 -21.17 1.91
C LEU A 274 3.38 -19.72 1.44
N VAL A 275 4.54 -19.16 1.08
CA VAL A 275 4.62 -17.78 0.60
C VAL A 275 4.37 -17.70 -0.90
N ARG A 276 3.14 -17.33 -1.29
CA ARG A 276 2.71 -17.16 -2.70
C ARG A 276 2.59 -15.70 -3.16
N TRP A 277 2.69 -14.74 -2.25
CA TRP A 277 2.42 -13.32 -2.53
C TRP A 277 3.67 -12.45 -2.73
N ARG A 278 4.86 -12.99 -2.44
CA ARG A 278 6.11 -12.21 -2.39
C ARG A 278 6.43 -11.50 -3.70
N SER A 279 6.24 -12.15 -4.84
CA SER A 279 6.54 -11.56 -6.16
C SER A 279 5.70 -10.31 -6.40
N HIS A 280 4.38 -10.42 -6.24
CA HIS A 280 3.42 -9.35 -6.47
C HIS A 280 3.53 -8.23 -5.44
N GLY A 281 3.89 -8.54 -4.18
CA GLY A 281 4.27 -7.51 -3.21
C GLY A 281 5.51 -6.71 -3.65
N ASN A 282 6.55 -7.36 -4.17
CA ASN A 282 7.71 -6.63 -4.70
C ASN A 282 7.36 -5.79 -5.92
N LEU A 283 6.58 -6.33 -6.86
CA LEU A 283 6.15 -5.61 -8.06
C LEU A 283 5.30 -4.39 -7.71
N LEU A 284 4.31 -4.52 -6.81
CA LEU A 284 3.45 -3.42 -6.40
C LEU A 284 4.27 -2.21 -5.93
N PHE A 285 5.19 -2.44 -4.98
CA PHE A 285 5.97 -1.36 -4.38
C PHE A 285 7.04 -0.82 -5.34
N SER A 286 7.66 -1.68 -6.16
CA SER A 286 8.62 -1.25 -7.18
C SER A 286 7.95 -0.40 -8.26
N ASN A 287 6.78 -0.83 -8.74
CA ASN A 287 6.00 -0.10 -9.73
C ASN A 287 5.47 1.22 -9.16
N TRP A 288 4.97 1.23 -7.93
CA TRP A 288 4.56 2.45 -7.25
C TRP A 288 5.70 3.47 -7.17
N LEU A 289 6.86 3.06 -6.63
CA LEU A 289 8.02 3.94 -6.51
C LEU A 289 8.50 4.45 -7.86
N ASN A 290 8.54 3.60 -8.88
CA ASN A 290 9.10 3.98 -10.17
C ASN A 290 8.13 4.87 -10.97
N TYR A 291 6.86 4.46 -11.07
CA TYR A 291 5.93 5.04 -12.02
C TYR A 291 5.01 6.11 -11.44
N TYR A 292 4.85 6.17 -10.11
CA TYR A 292 3.93 7.10 -9.46
C TYR A 292 4.63 8.04 -8.48
N VAL A 293 5.81 7.66 -7.99
CA VAL A 293 6.64 8.53 -7.16
C VAL A 293 7.74 9.17 -8.00
N TYR A 294 8.67 8.37 -8.53
CA TYR A 294 9.85 8.87 -9.24
C TYR A 294 9.50 9.62 -10.53
N GLN A 295 8.77 9.01 -11.46
CA GLN A 295 8.56 9.61 -12.78
C GLN A 295 7.60 10.82 -12.78
N GLU A 296 6.71 10.91 -11.80
CA GLU A 296 5.66 11.93 -11.73
C GLU A 296 6.02 13.08 -10.78
N THR A 297 7.06 12.92 -9.94
CA THR A 297 7.49 13.98 -9.04
C THR A 297 8.04 15.18 -9.82
N PRO A 298 7.65 16.42 -9.49
CA PRO A 298 8.25 17.60 -10.07
C PRO A 298 9.67 17.78 -9.51
N TYR A 299 10.68 17.61 -10.36
CA TYR A 299 12.11 17.83 -10.01
C TYR A 299 12.53 19.30 -10.06
N ILE A 300 11.66 20.17 -10.58
CA ILE A 300 11.82 21.61 -10.60
C ILE A 300 10.70 22.17 -9.71
N LEU A 301 11.09 22.76 -8.56
CA LEU A 301 10.19 23.48 -7.66
C LEU A 301 9.89 24.89 -8.18
#